data_AF-A0A958Y6K0-F1
#
_entry.id   AF-A0A958Y6K0-F1
#
_cell.length_a   1.000
_cell.length_b   1.000
_cell.length_c   1.000
_cell.angle_alpha   90.00
_cell.angle_beta   90.00
_cell.angle_gamma   90.00
#
_symmetry.space_group_name_H-M   'P 1'
#
loop_
_entity.id
_entity.type
_entity.pdbx_description
1 polymer ?
#
loop_
_entity_poly.entity_id
_entity_poly.type
_entity_poly.pdbx_seq_one_letter_code
_entity_poly.pdbx_strand_id
1 'polypeptide(L)'
;SLHFMRALRDKRLNEEGFDTYIQDTSGQSNLFLPVKSYDYLEVQEDNPDKTKVIMKVPKVVIQYKKAEQSALMMIDNYDTFYIDQFGIHQPVEKLFFSGVFGYKRMAALLPLDYSPDK
;
A
#
# COMPACT_ATOMS: atom_id res chain seq x y z
N SER A 1 -6.74 1.20 -4.67
CA SER A 1 -5.27 1.37 -4.64
C SER A 1 -4.86 2.81 -4.98
N LEU A 2 -5.33 3.42 -6.07
CA LEU A 2 -4.90 4.78 -6.47
C LEU A 2 -5.13 5.86 -5.40
N HIS A 3 -6.28 5.83 -4.71
CA HIS A 3 -6.57 6.74 -3.59
C HIS A 3 -5.54 6.62 -2.48
N PHE A 4 -5.23 5.39 -2.04
CA PHE A 4 -4.17 5.13 -1.06
C PHE A 4 -2.80 5.63 -1.55
N MET A 5 -2.42 5.37 -2.80
CA MET A 5 -1.11 5.79 -3.32
C MET A 5 -0.97 7.32 -3.35
N ARG A 6 -2.03 8.05 -3.70
CA ARG A 6 -2.04 9.52 -3.64
C ARG A 6 -1.97 10.02 -2.21
N ALA A 7 -2.72 9.42 -1.29
CA ALA A 7 -2.66 9.75 0.14
C ALA A 7 -1.28 9.46 0.75
N LEU A 8 -0.63 8.37 0.35
CA LEU A 8 0.73 8.03 0.73
C LEU A 8 1.72 9.09 0.23
N ARG A 9 1.65 9.43 -1.06
CA ARG A 9 2.48 10.46 -1.69
C ARG A 9 2.37 11.81 -0.98
N ASP A 10 1.14 12.25 -0.73
CA ASP A 10 0.87 13.59 -0.16
C ASP A 10 1.06 13.64 1.36
N LYS A 11 1.52 12.56 2.00
CA LYS A 11 1.65 12.43 3.45
C LYS A 11 0.33 12.57 4.24
N ARG A 12 -0.80 12.18 3.63
CA ARG A 12 -2.18 12.31 4.18
C ARG A 12 -2.88 10.99 4.51
N LEU A 13 -2.15 9.91 4.76
CA LEU A 13 -2.75 8.60 5.01
C LEU A 13 -3.77 8.61 6.17
N ASN A 14 -3.41 9.16 7.32
CA ASN A 14 -4.30 9.18 8.48
C ASN A 14 -5.51 10.10 8.28
N GLU A 15 -5.34 11.25 7.62
CA GLU A 15 -6.42 12.19 7.27
C GLU A 15 -7.46 11.53 6.36
N GLU A 16 -6.99 10.69 5.45
CA GLU A 16 -7.82 9.92 4.51
C GLU A 16 -8.37 8.63 5.14
N GLY A 17 -8.09 8.36 6.42
CA GLY A 17 -8.63 7.22 7.17
C GLY A 17 -7.90 5.90 6.94
N PHE A 18 -6.62 5.95 6.57
CA PHE A 18 -5.73 4.78 6.50
C PHE A 18 -4.89 4.65 7.78
N ASP A 19 -5.04 3.51 8.45
CA ASP A 19 -4.21 3.10 9.57
C ASP A 19 -3.21 2.02 9.12
N THR A 20 -1.97 2.10 9.60
CA THR A 20 -0.90 1.17 9.21
C THR A 20 -0.46 0.29 10.37
N TYR A 21 -0.15 -0.96 10.05
CA TYR A 21 0.28 -1.97 11.00
C TYR A 21 1.47 -2.76 10.44
N ILE A 22 2.40 -3.15 11.31
CA ILE A 22 3.53 -4.01 10.94
C ILE A 22 3.57 -5.23 11.85
N GLN A 23 4.18 -6.30 11.37
CA GLN A 23 4.38 -7.50 12.18
C GLN A 23 5.38 -7.22 13.29
N ASP A 24 5.04 -7.60 14.52
CA ASP A 24 5.97 -7.58 15.65
C ASP A 24 7.10 -8.59 15.41
N THR A 25 8.34 -8.13 15.52
CA THR A 25 9.54 -8.95 15.34
C THR A 25 10.33 -9.13 16.64
N SER A 26 9.84 -8.58 17.76
CA SER A 26 10.60 -8.39 19.00
C SER A 26 10.62 -9.60 19.93
N GLY A 27 9.94 -10.70 19.57
CA GLY A 27 9.99 -11.95 20.33
C GLY A 27 8.67 -12.74 20.28
N GLN A 28 8.66 -13.81 19.48
CA GLN A 28 7.63 -14.87 19.39
C GLN A 28 6.18 -14.49 19.06
N SER A 29 5.83 -13.21 19.03
CA SER A 29 4.51 -12.71 18.64
C SER A 29 4.39 -12.57 17.12
N ASN A 30 3.31 -13.10 16.53
CA ASN A 30 2.96 -12.87 15.12
C ASN A 30 1.88 -11.80 14.96
N LEU A 31 1.74 -10.91 15.94
CA LEU A 31 0.71 -9.87 15.93
C LEU A 31 1.12 -8.69 15.03
N PHE A 32 0.11 -8.01 14.49
CA PHE A 32 0.29 -6.77 13.75
C PHE A 32 0.01 -5.58 14.68
N LEU A 33 1.03 -4.77 14.95
CA LEU A 33 0.95 -3.62 15.84
C LEU A 33 0.68 -2.34 15.05
N PRO A 34 -0.19 -1.44 15.55
CA PRO A 34 -0.40 -0.14 14.91
C PRO A 34 0.88 0.68 14.98
N VAL A 35 1.22 1.34 13.87
CA VAL A 35 2.40 2.21 13.77
C VAL A 35 2.06 3.53 13.10
N LYS A 36 2.92 4.52 13.29
CA LYS A 36 2.87 5.73 12.47
C LYS A 36 3.35 5.39 11.06
N SER A 37 2.50 5.65 10.07
CA SER A 37 2.74 5.27 8.67
C SER A 37 4.11 5.68 8.16
N TYR A 38 4.49 6.94 8.40
CA TYR A 38 5.70 7.54 7.84
C TYR A 38 6.99 7.21 8.60
N ASP A 39 6.90 6.51 9.73
CA ASP A 39 8.09 5.95 10.38
C ASP A 39 8.67 4.78 9.56
N TYR A 40 7.79 4.09 8.80
CA TYR A 40 8.13 2.90 8.01
C TYR A 40 7.97 3.07 6.49
N LEU A 41 7.15 4.03 6.06
CA LEU A 41 6.95 4.43 4.66
C LEU A 41 7.57 5.82 4.47
N GLU A 42 8.87 5.86 4.20
CA GLU A 42 9.59 7.11 4.04
C GLU A 42 9.33 7.70 2.65
N VAL A 43 8.87 8.96 2.60
CA VAL A 43 8.46 9.64 1.37
C VAL A 43 9.43 10.79 1.08
N GLN A 44 10.15 10.69 -0.05
CA GLN A 44 11.16 11.62 -0.53
C GLN A 44 10.68 12.29 -1.84
N GLU A 45 10.61 13.62 -1.82
CA GLU A 45 10.20 14.44 -2.98
C GLU A 45 11.45 14.85 -3.80
N ASP A 46 12.19 13.85 -4.29
CA ASP A 46 13.47 14.08 -4.98
C ASP A 46 13.30 14.51 -6.45
N ASN A 47 12.09 14.40 -7.02
CA ASN A 47 11.82 14.66 -8.43
C ASN A 47 10.45 15.36 -8.61
N PRO A 48 10.35 16.39 -9.47
CA PRO A 48 9.08 17.10 -9.70
C PRO A 48 7.95 16.21 -10.26
N ASP A 49 8.27 15.14 -10.99
CA ASP A 49 7.28 14.30 -11.67
C ASP A 49 6.91 13.03 -10.87
N LYS A 50 7.77 12.61 -9.94
CA LYS A 50 7.63 11.37 -9.19
C LYS A 50 8.13 11.50 -7.77
N THR A 51 7.35 11.00 -6.83
CA THR A 51 7.73 10.90 -5.43
C THR A 51 8.29 9.52 -5.15
N LYS A 52 9.46 9.47 -4.52
CA LYS A 52 10.11 8.22 -4.11
C LYS A 52 9.58 7.79 -2.74
N VAL A 53 9.31 6.50 -2.59
CA VAL A 53 8.87 5.89 -1.33
C VAL A 53 9.77 4.72 -0.99
N ILE A 54 10.27 4.69 0.24
CA ILE A 54 11.12 3.64 0.78
C ILE A 54 10.37 2.92 1.90
N MET A 55 10.18 1.61 1.76
CA MET A 55 9.59 0.72 2.75
C MET A 55 10.68 0.13 3.64
N LYS A 56 10.70 0.50 4.92
CA LYS A 56 11.67 0.00 5.90
C LYS A 56 11.37 -1.42 6.40
N VAL A 57 10.24 -1.98 5.96
CA VAL A 57 9.77 -3.32 6.32
C VAL A 57 9.24 -4.03 5.08
N PRO A 58 9.32 -5.38 5.01
CA PRO A 58 8.90 -6.14 3.84
C PRO A 58 7.38 -6.13 3.61
N LYS A 59 6.60 -5.87 4.67
CA LYS A 59 5.14 -5.87 4.64
C LYS A 59 4.57 -4.80 5.55
N VAL A 60 3.62 -4.03 5.02
CA VAL A 60 2.77 -3.11 5.79
C VAL A 60 1.31 -3.53 5.58
N VAL A 61 0.61 -3.79 6.68
CA VAL A 61 -0.84 -4.00 6.67
C VAL A 61 -1.52 -2.65 6.78
N ILE A 62 -2.58 -2.46 6.00
CA ILE A 62 -3.31 -1.21 5.87
C ILE A 62 -4.76 -1.48 6.18
N GLN A 63 -5.33 -0.71 7.09
CA GLN A 63 -6.77 -0.73 7.37
C GLN A 63 -7.37 0.60 6.92
N TYR A 64 -8.40 0.55 6.07
CA TYR A 64 -9.12 1.72 5.60
C TYR A 64 -10.47 1.80 6.30
N LYS A 65 -10.73 2.95 6.96
CA LYS A 65 -11.96 3.25 7.70
C LYS A 65 -12.41 2.13 8.66
N LYS A 66 -11.45 1.43 9.27
CA LYS A 66 -11.66 0.30 10.20
C LYS A 66 -12.47 -0.88 9.64
N ALA A 67 -12.68 -0.94 8.33
CA ALA A 67 -13.55 -1.96 7.71
C ALA A 67 -12.83 -2.77 6.63
N GLU A 68 -12.03 -2.10 5.78
CA GLU A 68 -11.33 -2.77 4.68
C GLU A 68 -9.87 -3.02 5.07
N GLN A 69 -9.42 -4.25 4.97
CA GLN A 69 -8.01 -4.61 5.19
C GLN A 69 -7.31 -4.88 3.86
N SER A 70 -6.09 -4.38 3.75
CA SER A 70 -5.19 -4.62 2.63
C SER A 70 -3.76 -4.78 3.14
N ALA A 71 -2.85 -5.19 2.26
CA ALA A 71 -1.42 -5.20 2.58
C ALA A 71 -0.62 -4.71 1.38
N LEU A 72 0.49 -4.05 1.69
CA LEU A 72 1.53 -3.62 0.76
C LEU A 72 2.78 -4.45 1.02
N MET A 73 3.33 -5.05 -0.02
CA MET A 73 4.51 -5.93 0.07
C MET A 73 5.43 -5.67 -1.12
N MET A 74 6.74 -5.68 -0.88
CA MET A 74 7.74 -5.59 -1.94
C MET A 74 8.37 -6.97 -2.17
N ILE A 75 8.71 -7.29 -3.42
CA ILE A 75 9.36 -8.56 -3.79
C ILE A 75 10.85 -8.39 -4.06
N ASP A 76 11.61 -9.49 -4.08
CA ASP A 76 13.02 -9.55 -4.46
C ASP A 76 13.95 -8.63 -3.64
N ASN A 77 13.63 -8.40 -2.37
CA ASN A 77 14.35 -7.46 -1.49
C ASN A 77 14.38 -6.02 -2.01
N TYR A 78 13.47 -5.63 -2.90
CA TYR A 78 13.23 -4.23 -3.19
C TYR A 78 12.62 -3.55 -1.96
N ASP A 79 13.05 -2.33 -1.69
CA ASP A 79 12.49 -1.47 -0.64
C ASP A 79 11.91 -0.18 -1.23
N THR A 80 12.26 0.15 -2.47
CA THR A 80 11.98 1.46 -3.06
C THR A 80 11.07 1.35 -4.26
N PHE A 81 10.08 2.24 -4.32
CA PHE A 81 9.23 2.46 -5.49
C PHE A 81 8.93 3.96 -5.65
N TYR A 82 8.37 4.33 -6.80
CA TYR A 82 8.05 5.71 -7.15
C TYR A 82 6.55 5.83 -7.40
N ILE A 83 5.95 6.96 -7.05
CA ILE A 83 4.54 7.29 -7.29
C ILE A 83 4.47 8.56 -8.13
N ASP A 84 3.71 8.54 -9.22
CA ASP A 84 3.48 9.73 -10.05
C ASP A 84 2.33 10.61 -9.54
N GLN A 85 2.02 11.68 -10.29
CA GLN A 85 0.94 12.60 -9.96
C GLN A 85 -0.46 11.96 -9.90
N PHE A 86 -0.68 10.82 -10.57
CA PHE A 86 -1.97 10.14 -10.64
C PHE A 86 -2.12 9.04 -9.58
N GLY A 87 -1.03 8.68 -8.89
CA GLY A 87 -0.98 7.58 -7.94
C GLY A 87 -0.57 6.25 -8.57
N ILE A 88 -0.09 6.26 -9.81
CA ILE A 88 0.49 5.10 -10.47
C ILE A 88 1.90 4.92 -9.91
N HIS A 89 2.26 3.67 -9.64
CA HIS A 89 3.57 3.35 -9.08
C HIS A 89 4.47 2.65 -10.09
N GLN A 90 5.77 2.77 -9.86
CA GLN A 90 6.80 2.10 -10.64
C GLN A 90 7.96 1.66 -9.71
N PRO A 91 8.59 0.52 -9.97
CA PRO A 91 8.21 -0.51 -10.94
C PRO A 91 6.94 -1.27 -10.50
N VAL A 92 6.05 -1.58 -11.45
CA VAL A 92 4.72 -2.16 -11.16
C VAL A 92 4.84 -3.59 -10.66
N GLU A 93 5.82 -4.31 -11.18
CA GLU A 93 6.10 -5.72 -10.91
C GLU A 93 6.73 -5.94 -9.53
N LYS A 94 7.26 -4.90 -8.88
CA LYS A 94 7.92 -5.04 -7.57
C LYS A 94 7.02 -4.76 -6.38
N LEU A 95 5.85 -4.14 -6.59
CA LEU A 95 4.92 -3.76 -5.53
C LEU A 95 3.63 -4.57 -5.59
N PHE A 96 3.42 -5.41 -4.59
CA PHE A 96 2.24 -6.27 -4.48
C PHE A 96 1.20 -5.69 -3.52
N PHE A 97 -0.05 -5.78 -3.95
CA PHE A 97 -1.22 -5.45 -3.14
C PHE A 97 -2.00 -6.72 -2.83
N SER A 98 -2.34 -6.92 -1.57
CA SER A 98 -3.23 -8.00 -1.12
C SER A 98 -4.47 -7.42 -0.42
N GLY A 99 -5.46 -8.27 -0.14
CA GLY A 99 -6.74 -7.89 0.43
C GLY A 99 -7.60 -7.06 -0.54
N VAL A 100 -8.32 -6.07 -0.01
CA VAL A 100 -9.28 -5.28 -0.80
C VAL A 100 -8.61 -4.54 -1.96
N PHE A 101 -7.37 -4.07 -1.78
CA PHE A 101 -6.63 -3.41 -2.86
C PHE A 101 -6.35 -4.34 -4.05
N GLY A 102 -6.01 -5.61 -3.77
CA GLY A 102 -5.80 -6.63 -4.81
C GLY A 102 -7.12 -7.03 -5.48
N TYR A 103 -8.17 -7.28 -4.68
CA TYR A 103 -9.49 -7.66 -5.20
C TYR A 103 -10.09 -6.59 -6.10
N LYS A 104 -10.07 -5.31 -5.70
CA LYS A 104 -10.57 -4.20 -6.53
C LYS A 104 -9.82 -4.08 -7.85
N ARG A 105 -8.52 -4.41 -7.89
CA ARG A 105 -7.72 -4.40 -9.13
C ARG A 105 -8.10 -5.55 -10.05
N MET A 106 -8.34 -6.75 -9.51
CA MET A 106 -8.82 -7.89 -10.29
C MET A 106 -10.24 -7.68 -10.81
N ALA A 107 -11.14 -7.17 -9.97
CA ALA A 107 -12.52 -6.87 -10.36
C ALA A 107 -12.60 -5.84 -11.49
N ALA A 108 -11.69 -4.86 -11.53
CA ALA A 108 -11.61 -3.87 -12.60
C ALA A 108 -11.14 -4.44 -13.96
N LEU A 109 -10.58 -5.66 -13.98
CA LEU A 109 -10.18 -6.35 -15.22
C LEU A 109 -11.29 -7.23 -15.77
N LEU A 110 -12.37 -7.45 -15.01
CA LEU A 110 -13.48 -8.26 -15.45
C LEU A 110 -14.31 -7.49 -16.48
N PRO A 111 -14.82 -8.16 -17.53
CA PRO A 111 -15.79 -7.58 -18.45
C PRO A 111 -17.00 -7.02 -17.70
N LEU A 112 -17.63 -5.97 -18.27
CA LEU A 112 -18.82 -5.33 -17.69
C LEU A 112 -19.99 -6.30 -17.49
N ASP A 113 -20.03 -7.39 -18.25
CA ASP A 113 -21.05 -8.44 -18.23
C ASP A 113 -20.68 -9.65 -17.36
N TYR A 114 -19.56 -9.60 -16.62
CA TYR A 114 -19.19 -10.67 -15.71
C TYR A 114 -20.19 -10.79 -14.56
N SER A 115 -20.95 -11.88 -14.54
CA SER A 115 -21.72 -12.32 -13.39
C SER A 115 -21.10 -13.62 -12.85
N PRO A 116 -20.72 -13.69 -11.56
CA PRO A 116 -20.38 -14.97 -10.97
C PRO A 116 -21.65 -15.83 -10.98
N ASP A 117 -21.67 -16.89 -11.77
CA ASP A 117 -22.73 -17.89 -11.75
C ASP A 117 -22.93 -18.36 -10.29
N LYS A 118 -24.18 -18.36 -9.84
CA LYS A 118 -24.60 -18.56 -8.45
C LYS A 118 -24.33 -19.97 -7.93
#